data_AF-A0A1H0HTC5-F1
#
_entry.id   AF-A0A1H0HTC5-F1
#
_cell.length_a   1.000
_cell.length_b   1.000
_cell.length_c   1.000
_cell.angle_alpha   90.00
_cell.angle_beta   90.00
_cell.angle_gamma   90.00
#
_symmetry.space_group_name_H-M   'P 1'
#
loop_
_entity.id
_entity.type
_entity.pdbx_description
1 polymer ?
#
loop_
_entity_poly.entity_id
_entity_poly.type
_entity_poly.pdbx_seq_one_letter_code
_entity_poly.pdbx_strand_id
1 'polypeptide(L)' 'MSEFKLGQQVPEISLPAASGETYHLSEDQKKREGWRFIVYFRGSW' A
#
# COMPACT_ATOMS: atom_id res chain seq x y z
N MET A 1 11.98 1.50 -13.99
CA MET A 1 10.70 1.53 -13.23
C MET A 1 10.52 0.15 -12.66
N SER A 2 10.26 0.03 -11.36
CA SER A 2 10.05 -1.28 -10.72
C SER A 2 8.71 -1.84 -11.20
N GLU A 3 8.73 -3.03 -11.80
CA GLU A 3 7.52 -3.74 -12.21
C GLU A 3 7.07 -4.69 -11.11
N PHE A 4 5.77 -4.71 -10.80
CA PHE A 4 5.17 -5.70 -9.91
C PHE A 4 4.65 -6.88 -10.74
N LYS A 5 5.02 -8.10 -10.37
CA LYS A 5 4.58 -9.33 -11.06
C LYS A 5 3.69 -10.17 -10.14
N LEU A 6 2.72 -10.86 -10.74
CA LEU A 6 1.86 -11.80 -10.02
C LEU A 6 2.68 -12.93 -9.41
N GLY A 7 2.29 -13.35 -8.20
CA GLY A 7 2.98 -14.40 -7.44
C GLY A 7 4.26 -13.94 -6.73
N GLN A 8 4.72 -12.70 -6.95
CA GLN A 8 5.82 -12.13 -6.18
C GLN A 8 5.29 -11.47 -4.90
N GLN A 9 6.10 -11.54 -3.85
CA GLN A 9 5.80 -10.83 -2.62
C GLN A 9 5.80 -9.32 -2.90
N VAL A 10 4.71 -8.66 -2.50
CA VAL A 10 4.60 -7.20 -2.57
C VAL A 10 5.69 -6.57 -1.69
N PRO A 11 6.43 -5.55 -2.17
CA PRO A 11 7.38 -4.86 -1.30
C PRO A 11 6.64 -4.07 -0.23
N GLU A 12 7.40 -3.57 0.74
CA GLU A 12 6.84 -2.64 1.71
C GLU A 12 6.37 -1.36 1.03
N ILE A 13 5.11 -0.98 1.32
CA ILE A 13 4.51 0.27 0.87
C ILE A 13 4.37 1.16 2.09
N SER A 14 5.10 2.28 2.08
CA SER A 14 5.02 3.34 3.08
C SER A 14 4.53 4.62 2.40
N LEU A 15 3.36 5.11 2.81
CA LEU A 15 2.71 6.27 2.20
C LEU A 15 2.17 7.23 3.26
N PRO A 16 2.24 8.55 3.06
CA PRO A 16 1.54 9.48 3.93
C PRO A 16 0.03 9.30 3.77
N ALA A 17 -0.67 9.06 4.88
CA ALA A 17 -2.12 8.98 4.91
C ALA A 17 -2.73 10.38 5.05
N ALA A 18 -3.96 10.55 4.60
CA ALA A 18 -4.71 11.80 4.76
C ALA A 18 -4.98 12.17 6.23
N SER A 19 -4.88 11.21 7.15
CA SER A 19 -4.94 11.45 8.60
C SER A 19 -3.70 12.17 9.16
N GLY A 20 -2.62 12.30 8.36
CA GLY A 20 -1.33 12.83 8.81
C GLY A 20 -0.37 11.77 9.35
N GLU A 21 -0.82 10.53 9.49
CA GLU A 21 0.03 9.39 9.88
C GLU A 21 0.71 8.76 8.66
N THR A 22 1.75 7.95 8.89
CA THR A 22 2.36 7.12 7.84
C THR A 22 1.66 5.76 7.79
N TYR A 23 1.09 5.44 6.65
CA TYR A 23 0.57 4.10 6.37
C TYR A 23 1.72 3.14 6.04
N HIS A 24 1.74 1.99 6.73
CA HIS A 24 2.65 0.87 6.47
C HIS A 24 1.86 -0.37 6.10
N LEU A 25 2.11 -0.93 4.91
CA LEU A 25 1.40 -2.13 4.44
C LEU A 25 1.64 -3.34 5.36
N SER A 26 2.89 -3.53 5.80
CA SER A 26 3.24 -4.62 6.72
C SER A 26 2.48 -4.56 8.05
N GLU A 27 2.20 -3.35 8.55
CA GLU A 27 1.41 -3.17 9.78
C GLU A 27 -0.08 -3.39 9.53
N ASP A 28 -0.65 -2.84 8.46
CA ASP A 28 -2.05 -3.03 8.11
C ASP A 28 -2.36 -4.52 7.96
N GLN A 29 -1.50 -5.27 7.27
CA GLN A 29 -1.63 -6.73 7.08
C GLN A 29 -1.73 -7.52 8.39
N LYS A 30 -1.07 -7.06 9.46
CA LYS A 30 -1.15 -7.68 10.79
C LYS A 30 -2.40 -7.29 11.55
N LYS A 31 -2.83 -6.03 11.43
CA LYS A 31 -3.94 -5.46 12.21
C LYS A 31 -5.31 -5.80 11.62
N ARG A 32 -5.38 -5.93 10.30
CA ARG A 32 -6.62 -6.16 9.57
C ARG A 32 -6.46 -7.41 8.70
N GLU A 33 -7.35 -8.37 8.83
CA GLU A 33 -7.34 -9.55 7.96
C GLU A 33 -7.94 -9.22 6.58
N GLY A 34 -7.52 -9.96 5.55
CA GLY A 34 -8.10 -9.88 4.21
C GLY A 34 -7.24 -9.21 3.14
N TRP A 35 -7.85 -8.99 1.98
CA TRP A 35 -7.18 -8.51 0.78
C TRP A 35 -7.04 -6.98 0.76
N ARG A 36 -5.95 -6.50 0.15
CA ARG A 36 -5.70 -5.07 -0.05
C ARG A 36 -5.80 -4.75 -1.51
N PHE A 37 -6.62 -3.76 -1.83
CA PHE A 37 -6.70 -3.19 -3.16
C PHE A 37 -6.13 -1.77 -3.09
N ILE A 38 -5.03 -1.53 -3.80
CA ILE A 38 -4.30 -0.27 -3.79
C ILE A 38 -4.42 0.34 -5.18
N VAL A 39 -4.94 1.56 -5.25
CA VAL A 39 -5.12 2.30 -6.50
C VAL A 39 -4.23 3.54 -6.45
N TYR A 40 -3.33 3.66 -7.43
CA TYR A 40 -2.53 4.85 -7.63
C TYR A 40 -3.18 5.75 -8.67
N PHE A 41 -3.31 7.03 -8.34
CA PHE A 41 -3.72 8.09 -9.27
C PHE A 41 -2.69 9.22 -9.23
N ARG A 42 -2.49 9.92 -10.36
CA ARG A 42 -1.44 10.93 -10.51
C ARG A 42 -1.70 12.23 -9.74
N GLY A 43 -2.92 12.46 -9.32
CA GLY A 43 -3.29 13.62 -8.52
C GLY A 43 -4.78 13.58 -8.21
N SER A 44 -5.15 14.05 -7.02
CA SER A 44 -6.52 14.44 -6.70
C SER A 44 -6.70 15.90 -7.10
N TRP A 45 -7.94 16.27 -7.44
CA TRP A 45 -8.32 17.65 -7.68
C TRP A 45 -8.34 18.44 -6.37
#